data_AF-A0A2S6AHK5-F1
#
_entry.id   AF-A0A2S6AHK5-F1
#
_cell.length_a   1.000
_cell.length_b   1.000
_cell.length_c   1.000
_cell.angle_alpha   90.00
_cell.angle_beta   90.00
_cell.angle_gamma   90.00
#
_symmetry.space_group_name_H-M   'P 1'
#
loop_
_entity.id
_entity.type
_entity.pdbx_description
1 polymer ?
#
loop_
_entity_poly.entity_id
_entity_poly.type
_entity_poly.pdbx_seq_one_letter_code
_entity_poly.pdbx_strand_id
1 'polypeptide(L)'
;MGFKASAPQMDKFSQDMQKKHDDIAGLITAAHQIADNVNNPSFQGQAGRAFQSAMEEFLAAASKLNEELNTNAQTVKTIASQFSDSELENYKRIHAADMVEVPQLKM
;
A
#
# COMPACT_ATOMS: atom_id res chain seq x y z
N MET A 1 17.57 3.14 -15.52
CA MET A 1 16.32 3.90 -15.73
C MET A 1 15.79 4.27 -14.36
N GLY A 2 15.84 5.55 -13.98
CA GLY A 2 15.37 6.01 -12.66
C GLY A 2 13.84 5.94 -12.55
N PHE A 3 13.34 5.76 -11.34
CA PHE A 3 11.93 5.68 -11.02
C PHE A 3 11.28 7.05 -11.31
N LYS A 4 10.62 7.21 -12.47
CA LYS A 4 10.05 8.49 -12.95
C LYS A 4 8.70 8.85 -12.34
N ALA A 5 8.36 8.33 -11.16
CA ALA A 5 7.12 8.69 -10.51
C ALA A 5 7.31 9.94 -9.65
N SER A 6 6.57 10.99 -9.97
CA SER A 6 6.56 12.21 -9.17
C SER A 6 5.92 11.96 -7.79
N ALA A 7 6.32 12.73 -6.78
CA ALA A 7 5.74 12.65 -5.44
C ALA A 7 4.19 12.70 -5.44
N PRO A 8 3.52 13.57 -6.22
CA PRO A 8 2.05 13.57 -6.30
C PRO A 8 1.45 12.27 -6.86
N GLN A 9 2.14 11.59 -7.78
CA GLN A 9 1.68 10.31 -8.32
C GLN A 9 1.79 9.19 -7.28
N MET A 10 2.83 9.21 -6.45
CA MET A 10 3.02 8.25 -5.36
C MET A 10 2.04 8.47 -4.21
N ASP A 11 1.74 9.73 -3.89
CA ASP A 11 0.68 10.07 -2.94
C ASP A 11 -0.68 9.62 -3.42
N LYS A 12 -1.00 9.88 -4.69
CA LYS A 12 -2.24 9.40 -5.31
C LYS A 12 -2.34 7.88 -5.28
N PHE A 13 -1.27 7.18 -5.64
CA PHE A 13 -1.22 5.72 -5.58
C PHE A 13 -1.49 5.20 -4.16
N SER A 14 -0.84 5.78 -3.15
CA SER A 14 -1.06 5.40 -1.75
C SER A 14 -2.50 5.67 -1.29
N GLN A 15 -3.10 6.79 -1.70
CA GLN A 15 -4.50 7.10 -1.40
C GLN A 15 -5.47 6.14 -2.09
N ASP A 16 -5.23 5.83 -3.37
CA ASP A 16 -6.05 4.89 -4.15
C ASP A 16 -5.97 3.47 -3.55
N MET A 17 -4.79 3.07 -3.04
CA MET A 17 -4.60 1.79 -2.35
C MET A 17 -5.25 1.76 -0.97
N GLN A 18 -5.14 2.84 -0.18
CA GLN A 18 -5.83 2.95 1.11
C GLN A 18 -7.35 2.86 0.93
N LYS A 19 -7.90 3.55 -0.07
CA LYS A 19 -9.33 3.48 -0.38
C LYS A 19 -9.76 2.05 -0.72
N LYS A 20 -9.01 1.36 -1.57
CA LYS A 20 -9.30 -0.04 -1.91
C LYS A 20 -9.21 -0.95 -0.69
N HIS A 21 -8.24 -0.69 0.18
CA HIS A 21 -8.10 -1.41 1.45
C HIS A 21 -9.36 -1.27 2.29
N ASP A 22 -9.87 -0.05 2.44
CA ASP A 22 -11.05 0.22 3.26
C ASP A 22 -12.32 -0.38 2.64
N ASP A 23 -12.45 -0.30 1.30
CA ASP A 23 -13.55 -0.93 0.56
C ASP A 23 -13.55 -2.47 0.75
N ILE A 24 -12.39 -3.12 0.66
CA ILE A 24 -12.24 -4.56 0.87
C ILE A 24 -12.53 -4.94 2.32
N ALA A 25 -12.05 -4.15 3.29
CA ALA A 25 -12.33 -4.38 4.71
C ALA A 25 -13.85 -4.30 5.00
N GLY A 26 -14.55 -3.37 4.35
CA GLY A 26 -16.01 -3.29 4.39
C GLY A 26 -16.70 -4.55 3.85
N LEU A 27 -16.21 -5.09 2.72
CA LEU A 27 -16.74 -6.34 2.15
C LEU A 27 -16.48 -7.55 3.04
N ILE A 28 -15.29 -7.67 3.63
CA ILE A 28 -14.95 -8.74 4.57
C ILE A 28 -15.86 -8.68 5.80
N THR A 29 -16.08 -7.47 6.34
CA THR A 29 -16.97 -7.25 7.49
C THR A 29 -18.41 -7.64 7.15
N ALA A 30 -18.92 -7.25 5.98
CA ALA A 30 -20.25 -7.63 5.52
C ALA A 30 -20.37 -9.15 5.33
N ALA A 31 -19.34 -9.80 4.81
CA ALA A 31 -19.31 -11.25 4.64
C ALA A 31 -19.30 -12.00 5.98
N HIS A 32 -18.58 -11.50 6.99
CA HIS A 32 -18.67 -12.01 8.37
C HIS A 32 -20.10 -11.91 8.91
N GLN A 33 -20.74 -10.75 8.77
CA GLN A 33 -22.12 -10.56 9.22
C GLN A 33 -23.10 -11.49 8.50
N ILE A 34 -22.89 -11.75 7.20
CA ILE A 34 -23.71 -12.72 6.47
C ILE A 34 -23.45 -14.13 7.00
N ALA A 35 -22.20 -14.53 7.20
CA ALA A 35 -21.85 -15.84 7.73
C ALA A 35 -22.48 -16.09 9.13
N ASP A 36 -22.43 -15.10 10.01
CA ASP A 36 -23.05 -15.17 11.35
C ASP A 36 -24.58 -15.27 11.29
N ASN A 37 -25.18 -14.62 10.28
CA ASN A 37 -26.63 -14.66 10.05
C ASN A 37 -27.09 -15.90 9.28
N VAL A 38 -26.18 -16.68 8.68
CA VAL A 38 -26.46 -18.00 8.07
C VAL A 38 -26.60 -19.07 9.19
N ASN A 39 -27.35 -18.73 10.23
CA ASN A 39 -27.89 -19.69 11.19
C ASN A 39 -29.18 -20.32 10.63
N ASN A 40 -29.13 -20.73 9.36
CA ASN A 40 -30.25 -21.31 8.64
C ASN A 40 -30.33 -22.81 8.97
N PRO A 41 -31.52 -23.38 9.23
CA PRO A 41 -31.72 -24.82 9.41
C PRO A 41 -31.04 -25.70 8.35
N SER A 42 -30.86 -25.21 7.13
CA SER A 42 -30.15 -25.90 6.04
C SER A 42 -28.64 -26.10 6.28
N PHE A 43 -28.03 -25.32 7.18
CA PHE A 43 -26.62 -25.43 7.59
C PHE A 43 -26.49 -26.05 8.99
N GLN A 44 -27.53 -26.69 9.52
CA GLN A 44 -27.42 -27.41 10.78
C GLN A 44 -26.67 -28.73 10.59
N GLY A 45 -25.68 -28.99 11.45
CA GLY A 45 -24.91 -30.24 11.47
C GLY A 45 -23.46 -30.09 11.01
N GLN A 46 -22.82 -31.22 10.72
CA GLN A 46 -21.38 -31.30 10.46
C GLN A 46 -20.97 -30.55 9.17
N ALA A 47 -21.84 -30.55 8.15
CA ALA A 47 -21.61 -29.85 6.89
C ALA A 47 -21.62 -28.32 7.02
N GLY A 48 -22.53 -27.76 7.83
CA GLY A 48 -22.56 -26.32 8.06
C GLY A 48 -21.38 -25.82 8.90
N ARG A 49 -20.92 -26.61 9.87
CA ARG A 49 -19.68 -26.31 10.59
C ARG A 49 -18.46 -26.29 9.66
N ALA A 50 -18.37 -27.23 8.73
CA ALA A 50 -17.29 -27.24 7.73
C ALA A 50 -17.36 -26.02 6.80
N PHE A 51 -18.56 -25.65 6.36
CA PHE A 51 -18.75 -24.43 5.56
C PHE A 51 -18.38 -23.16 6.34
N GLN A 52 -18.81 -23.05 7.59
CA GLN A 52 -18.45 -21.93 8.46
C GLN A 52 -16.93 -21.82 8.65
N SER A 53 -16.26 -22.94 8.95
CA SER A 53 -14.80 -22.99 9.08
C SER A 53 -14.10 -22.56 7.79
N ALA A 54 -14.54 -23.06 6.62
CA ALA A 54 -13.97 -22.67 5.34
C ALA A 54 -14.20 -21.18 5.02
N MET A 55 -15.35 -20.64 5.41
CA MET A 55 -15.65 -19.21 5.26
C MET A 55 -14.78 -18.35 6.18
N GLU A 56 -14.60 -18.75 7.43
CA GLU A 56 -13.70 -18.08 8.39
C GLU A 56 -12.25 -18.08 7.88
N GLU A 57 -11.75 -19.22 7.37
CA GLU A 57 -10.42 -19.31 6.75
C GLU A 57 -10.28 -18.40 5.53
N PHE A 58 -11.29 -18.38 4.65
CA PHE A 58 -11.31 -17.50 3.49
C PHE A 58 -11.25 -16.01 3.90
N LEU A 59 -12.07 -15.61 4.88
CA LEU A 59 -12.12 -14.23 5.34
C LEU A 59 -10.83 -13.80 6.05
N ALA A 60 -10.23 -14.69 6.83
CA ALA A 60 -8.91 -14.46 7.44
C ALA A 60 -7.82 -14.27 6.37
N ALA A 61 -7.78 -15.12 5.35
CA ALA A 61 -6.85 -15.00 4.24
C ALA A 61 -7.06 -13.70 3.44
N ALA A 62 -8.32 -13.31 3.20
CA ALA A 62 -8.67 -12.07 2.52
C ALA A 62 -8.22 -10.83 3.32
N SER A 63 -8.41 -10.83 4.64
CA SER A 63 -7.96 -9.74 5.51
C SER A 63 -6.44 -9.58 5.46
N LYS A 64 -5.72 -10.70 5.57
CA LYS A 64 -4.25 -10.69 5.50
C LYS A 64 -3.74 -10.16 4.16
N LEU A 65 -4.31 -10.61 3.06
CA LEU A 65 -3.95 -10.11 1.72
C LEU A 65 -4.19 -8.60 1.60
N ASN A 66 -5.31 -8.11 2.14
CA ASN A 66 -5.63 -6.70 2.12
C ASN A 66 -4.60 -5.85 2.89
N GLU A 67 -4.21 -6.31 4.09
CA GLU A 67 -3.16 -5.68 4.90
C GLU A 67 -1.79 -5.69 4.19
N GLU A 68 -1.42 -6.80 3.56
CA GLU A 68 -0.16 -6.92 2.80
C GLU A 68 -0.14 -5.95 1.61
N LEU A 69 -1.26 -5.82 0.88
CA LEU A 69 -1.38 -4.88 -0.23
C LEU A 69 -1.22 -3.42 0.23
N ASN A 70 -1.83 -3.06 1.36
CA ASN A 70 -1.70 -1.71 1.90
C ASN A 70 -0.27 -1.44 2.40
N THR A 71 0.33 -2.38 3.12
CA THR A 71 1.70 -2.29 3.64
C THR A 71 2.71 -2.14 2.49
N ASN A 72 2.55 -2.92 1.43
CA ASN A 72 3.38 -2.83 0.24
C ASN A 72 3.22 -1.47 -0.44
N ALA A 73 1.99 -0.94 -0.55
CA ALA A 73 1.75 0.39 -1.11
C ALA A 73 2.42 1.51 -0.30
N GLN A 74 2.35 1.45 1.03
CA GLN A 74 3.02 2.40 1.92
C GLN A 74 4.56 2.29 1.83
N THR A 75 5.07 1.07 1.69
CA THR A 75 6.50 0.82 1.48
C THR A 75 6.97 1.46 0.18
N VAL A 76 6.23 1.29 -0.92
CA VAL A 76 6.53 1.92 -2.22
C VAL A 76 6.55 3.45 -2.09
N LYS A 77 5.55 4.04 -1.40
CA LYS A 77 5.54 5.49 -1.14
C LYS A 77 6.78 5.95 -0.36
N THR A 78 7.15 5.22 0.69
CA THR A 78 8.29 5.54 1.57
C THR A 78 9.61 5.45 0.81
N ILE A 79 9.79 4.42 0.00
CA ILE A 79 10.97 4.27 -0.86
C ILE A 79 11.02 5.42 -1.87
N ALA A 80 9.89 5.73 -2.53
CA ALA A 80 9.82 6.81 -3.50
C ALA A 80 10.17 8.19 -2.89
N SER A 81 9.73 8.48 -1.66
CA SER A 81 10.11 9.73 -0.98
C SER A 81 11.60 9.78 -0.65
N GLN A 82 12.20 8.68 -0.18
CA GLN A 82 13.63 8.60 0.11
C GLN A 82 14.51 8.82 -1.13
N PHE A 83 14.11 8.26 -2.28
CA PHE A 83 14.83 8.50 -3.54
C PHE A 83 14.72 9.95 -4.01
N SER A 84 13.55 10.56 -3.91
CA SER A 84 13.37 11.99 -4.26
C SER A 84 14.25 12.90 -3.40
N ASP A 85 14.35 12.64 -2.10
CA ASP A 85 15.17 13.43 -1.18
C ASP A 85 16.68 13.23 -1.44
N SER A 86 17.10 11.98 -1.68
CA SER A 86 18.49 11.61 -1.99
C SER A 86 18.96 12.19 -3.33
N GLU A 87 18.12 12.16 -4.37
CA GLU A 87 18.41 12.79 -5.65
C GLU A 87 18.49 14.31 -5.52
N LEU A 88 17.62 14.94 -4.73
CA LEU A 88 17.65 16.37 -4.46
C LEU A 88 18.92 16.79 -3.69
N GLU A 89 19.35 16.01 -2.69
CA GLU A 89 20.60 16.27 -1.98
C GLU A 89 21.83 16.08 -2.87
N ASN A 90 21.87 15.03 -3.69
CA ASN A 90 22.97 14.83 -4.64
C ASN A 90 23.03 15.95 -5.67
N TYR A 91 21.88 16.39 -6.20
CA TYR A 91 21.80 17.53 -7.10
C TYR A 91 22.35 18.80 -6.46
N LYS A 92 21.98 19.10 -5.20
CA LYS A 92 22.52 20.23 -4.45
C LYS A 92 24.03 20.15 -4.24
N ARG A 93 24.59 18.96 -3.96
CA ARG A 93 26.04 18.79 -3.79
C ARG A 93 26.83 18.99 -5.08
N ILE A 94 26.35 18.41 -6.18
CA ILE A 94 27.00 18.53 -7.49
C ILE A 94 26.97 19.99 -7.96
N HIS A 95 25.82 20.66 -7.87
CA HIS A 95 25.71 22.06 -8.27
C HIS A 95 26.41 23.03 -7.33
N ALA A 96 26.50 22.72 -6.03
CA ALA A 96 27.33 23.50 -5.12
C ALA A 96 28.82 23.38 -5.45
N ALA A 97 29.28 22.23 -5.97
CA ALA A 97 30.66 22.06 -6.41
C ALA A 97 30.96 22.84 -7.70
N ASP A 98 30.02 22.89 -8.65
CA ASP A 98 30.18 23.65 -9.91
C ASP A 98 30.26 25.17 -9.72
N MET A 99 29.73 25.72 -8.61
CA MET A 99 29.80 27.16 -8.32
C MET A 99 31.14 27.63 -7.70
N VAL A 100 32.04 26.71 -7.33
CA VAL A 100 33.31 27.05 -6.66
C VAL A 100 34.50 27.19 -7.64
N GLU A 101 34.36 26.76 -8.90
CA GLU A 101 35.44 26.81 -9.92
C GLU A 101 35.27 27.92 -10.98
N VAL A 102 35.01 29.17 -10.57
CA VAL A 102 35.32 30.31 -11.46
C VAL A 102 36.50 31.09 -10.86
N PRO A 103 37.76 30.74 -11.20
CA PRO A 103 38.88 31.63 -10.93
C PRO A 103 38.62 32.91 -11.71
N GLN A 104 38.42 34.02 -10.99
CA GLN A 104 38.41 35.34 -11.60
C GLN A 104 39.77 35.54 -12.28
N LEU A 105 39.80 35.44 -13.60
CA LEU A 105 40.89 35.92 -14.43
C LEU A 105 40.98 37.43 -14.19
N LYS A 106 41.93 37.83 -13.34
CA LYS A 106 42.33 39.22 -13.18
C LYS A 106 42.76 39.73 -14.56
N MET A 107 42.01 40.70 -15.09
CA MET A 107 42.52 41.64 -16.10
C MET A 107 43.54 42.57 -15.46
#